data_AF-A0A536KVJ6-F1
#
_entry.id   AF-A0A536KVJ6-F1
#
_cell.length_a   1.000
_cell.length_b   1.000
_cell.length_c   1.000
_cell.angle_alpha   90.00
_cell.angle_beta   90.00
_cell.angle_gamma   90.00
#
_symmetry.space_group_name_H-M   'P 1'
#
loop_
_entity.id
_entity.type
_entity.pdbx_description
1 polymer ?
#
loop_
_entity_poly.entity_id
_entity_poly.type
_entity_poly.pdbx_seq_one_letter_code
_entity_poly.pdbx_strand_id
1 'polypeptide(L)'
;MEEEREVAWLAMPEKAPVMDEAGDEIGRAEELLGDREDDIFHGIVVKLARGGHRVEVRADRIPKITTHRVYTDLAADELEQLPEYR
;
A
#
# COMPACT_ATOMS: atom_id res chain seq x y z
N MET A 1 -18.99 3.09 -13.98
CA MET A 1 -17.90 3.10 -12.99
C MET A 1 -17.57 1.65 -12.73
N GLU A 2 -16.32 1.22 -12.86
CA GLU A 2 -15.96 -0.17 -12.55
C GLU A 2 -16.16 -0.43 -11.06
N GLU A 3 -16.76 -1.58 -10.74
CA GLU A 3 -16.99 -2.01 -9.36
C GLU A 3 -15.66 -2.28 -8.65
N GLU A 4 -15.51 -1.76 -7.43
CA GLU A 4 -14.36 -2.05 -6.59
C GLU A 4 -14.47 -3.46 -6.02
N ARG A 5 -13.46 -4.29 -6.32
CA ARG A 5 -13.42 -5.69 -5.88
C ARG A 5 -12.07 -5.99 -5.25
N GLU A 6 -12.07 -6.83 -4.21
CA GLU A 6 -10.84 -7.31 -3.60
C GLU A 6 -10.06 -8.20 -4.58
N VAL A 7 -8.74 -8.05 -4.58
CA VAL A 7 -7.83 -8.78 -5.47
C VAL A 7 -6.59 -9.23 -4.71
N ALA A 8 -5.94 -10.28 -5.21
CA ALA A 8 -4.63 -10.69 -4.71
C ALA A 8 -3.55 -9.64 -5.02
N TRP A 9 -2.46 -9.67 -4.25
CA TRP A 9 -1.34 -8.75 -4.37
C TRP A 9 -0.72 -8.70 -5.79
N LEU A 10 -0.71 -9.82 -6.52
CA LEU A 10 -0.25 -9.88 -7.92
C LEU A 10 -1.13 -9.09 -8.90
N ALA A 11 -2.38 -8.84 -8.54
CA ALA A 11 -3.34 -8.06 -9.33
C ALA A 11 -3.49 -6.62 -8.81
N MET A 12 -2.62 -6.19 -7.90
CA MET A 12 -2.60 -4.82 -7.40
C MET A 12 -2.41 -3.83 -8.57
N PRO A 13 -3.24 -2.77 -8.68
CA PRO A 13 -3.06 -1.76 -9.71
C PRO A 13 -1.73 -1.04 -9.59
N GLU A 14 -1.11 -0.70 -10.73
CA GLU A 14 0.07 0.16 -10.72
C GLU A 14 -0.27 1.52 -10.13
N LYS A 15 0.58 2.02 -9.23
CA LYS A 15 0.41 3.33 -8.58
C LYS A 15 -0.93 3.49 -7.85
N ALA A 16 -1.47 2.38 -7.33
CA ALA A 16 -2.69 2.39 -6.54
C ALA A 16 -2.61 3.43 -5.40
N PRO A 17 -3.65 4.26 -5.21
CA PRO A 17 -3.82 5.05 -4.01
C PRO A 17 -3.77 4.16 -2.77
N VAL A 18 -3.01 4.59 -1.77
CA VAL A 18 -2.93 3.93 -0.47
C VAL A 18 -3.76 4.72 0.52
N MET A 19 -4.66 4.02 1.20
CA MET A 19 -5.61 4.58 2.15
C MET A 19 -5.18 4.22 3.57
N ASP A 20 -5.38 5.15 4.50
CA ASP A 20 -5.25 4.88 5.94
C ASP A 20 -6.47 4.14 6.51
N GLU A 21 -6.46 3.88 7.81
CA GLU A 21 -7.56 3.23 8.53
C GLU A 21 -8.89 4.02 8.48
N ALA A 22 -8.83 5.35 8.29
CA ALA A 22 -9.99 6.22 8.18
C ALA A 22 -10.56 6.28 6.76
N GLY A 23 -9.80 5.78 5.77
CA GLY A 23 -10.16 5.80 4.36
C GLY A 23 -9.68 7.04 3.62
N ASP A 24 -8.73 7.80 4.18
CA ASP A 24 -8.11 8.96 3.56
C ASP A 24 -6.88 8.56 2.73
N GLU A 25 -6.67 9.19 1.57
CA GLU A 25 -5.50 8.91 0.72
C GLU A 25 -4.25 9.54 1.34
N ILE A 26 -3.28 8.69 1.67
CA ILE A 26 -2.02 9.09 2.34
C ILE A 26 -0.82 9.05 1.41
N GLY A 27 -0.94 8.37 0.26
CA GLY A 27 0.14 8.20 -0.68
C GLY A 27 -0.22 7.29 -1.83
N ARG A 28 0.80 6.86 -2.57
CA ARG A 28 0.65 5.91 -3.68
C ARG A 28 1.68 4.82 -3.61
N ALA A 29 1.27 3.61 -3.96
CA ALA A 29 2.18 2.48 -4.10
C ALA A 29 3.17 2.75 -5.24
N GLU A 30 4.47 2.61 -5.00
CA GLU A 30 5.49 2.71 -6.03
C GLU A 30 6.12 1.35 -6.36
N GLU A 31 6.15 0.44 -5.40
CA GLU A 31 6.79 -0.86 -5.56
C GLU A 31 6.01 -1.93 -4.79
N LEU A 32 5.96 -3.13 -5.36
CA LEU A 32 5.35 -4.30 -4.75
C LEU A 32 6.48 -5.22 -4.27
N LEU A 33 6.52 -5.49 -2.98
CA LEU A 33 7.55 -6.30 -2.34
C LEU A 33 7.00 -7.71 -2.11
N GLY A 34 7.61 -8.70 -2.74
CA GLY A 34 7.16 -10.08 -2.65
C GLY A 34 8.00 -11.02 -3.51
N ASP A 35 7.91 -12.30 -3.19
CA ASP A 35 8.39 -13.37 -4.05
C ASP A 35 7.22 -13.88 -4.91
N ARG A 36 7.31 -13.68 -6.23
CA ARG A 36 6.25 -14.09 -7.16
C ARG A 36 6.30 -15.58 -7.47
N GLU A 37 7.47 -16.21 -7.36
CA GLU A 37 7.62 -17.64 -7.64
C GLU A 37 7.10 -18.46 -6.46
N ASP A 38 7.36 -17.99 -5.23
CA ASP A 38 6.90 -18.65 -4.00
C ASP A 38 5.53 -18.16 -3.49
N ASP A 39 4.89 -17.22 -4.20
CA ASP A 39 3.62 -16.57 -3.81
C ASP A 39 3.64 -15.96 -2.39
N ILE A 40 4.73 -15.25 -2.06
CA ILE A 40 4.94 -14.62 -0.76
C ILE A 40 4.85 -13.10 -0.90
N PHE A 41 3.81 -12.51 -0.32
CA PHE A 41 3.67 -11.06 -0.23
C PHE A 41 4.38 -10.51 1.01
N HIS A 42 5.38 -9.64 0.82
CA HIS A 42 6.11 -8.99 1.91
C HIS A 42 5.55 -7.61 2.26
N GLY A 43 5.04 -6.87 1.28
CA GLY A 43 4.50 -5.53 1.49
C GLY A 43 4.55 -4.66 0.23
N ILE A 44 4.46 -3.34 0.42
CA ILE A 44 4.61 -2.36 -0.66
C ILE A 44 5.50 -1.21 -0.22
N VAL A 45 6.13 -0.55 -1.19
CA VAL A 45 6.73 0.76 -0.97
C VAL A 45 5.68 1.82 -1.31
N VAL A 46 5.44 2.73 -0.38
CA VAL A 46 4.51 3.83 -0.52
C VAL A 46 5.28 5.12 -0.59
N LYS A 47 5.00 5.94 -1.60
CA LYS A 47 5.40 7.34 -1.60
C LYS A 47 4.33 8.16 -0.90
N LEU A 48 4.69 8.75 0.24
CA LEU A 48 3.76 9.57 1.00
C LEU A 48 3.42 10.84 0.24
N ALA A 49 2.14 11.21 0.25
CA ALA A 49 1.66 12.47 -0.34
C ALA A 49 2.26 13.68 0.40
N ARG A 50 2.45 13.53 1.72
CA ARG A 50 3.16 14.49 2.57
C ARG A 50 4.65 14.17 2.56
N GLY A 51 5.49 15.19 2.36
CA GLY A 51 6.95 15.05 2.40
C GLY A 51 7.58 14.28 1.23
N GLY A 52 6.84 13.44 0.51
CA GLY A 52 7.29 12.78 -0.72
C GLY A 52 8.34 11.67 -0.53
N HIS A 53 8.67 11.32 0.72
CA HIS A 53 9.57 10.23 1.05
C HIS A 53 8.86 8.88 0.87
N ARG A 54 9.68 7.84 0.69
CA ARG A 54 9.22 6.47 0.47
C ARG A 54 9.28 5.72 1.79
N VAL A 55 8.25 4.96 2.11
CA VAL A 55 8.18 4.10 3.30
C VAL A 55 7.76 2.69 2.89
N GLU A 56 8.24 1.69 3.62
CA GLU A 56 7.76 0.32 3.47
C GLU A 56 6.54 0.10 4.36
N VAL A 57 5.45 -0.39 3.77
CA VAL A 57 4.29 -0.90 4.49
C VAL A 57 4.29 -2.41 4.35
N ARG A 58 4.47 -3.13 5.46
CA ARG A 58 4.51 -4.60 5.48
C ARG A 58 3.13 -5.20 5.24
N ALA A 59 3.11 -6.43 4.72
CA ALA A 59 1.90 -7.18 4.44
C ALA A 59 0.94 -7.32 5.64
N ASP A 60 1.47 -7.45 6.86
CA ASP A 60 0.66 -7.54 8.09
C ASP A 60 -0.15 -6.26 8.39
N ARG A 61 0.21 -5.13 7.79
CA ARG A 61 -0.48 -3.83 7.91
C ARG A 61 -1.35 -3.50 6.68
N ILE A 62 -1.53 -4.46 5.76
CA ILE A 62 -2.31 -4.30 4.53
C ILE A 62 -3.48 -5.29 4.58
N PRO A 63 -4.58 -4.96 5.26
CA PRO A 63 -5.73 -5.85 5.37
C PRO A 63 -6.46 -6.09 4.04
N LYS A 64 -6.30 -5.21 3.04
CA LYS A 64 -7.08 -5.30 1.80
C LYS A 64 -6.41 -4.61 0.61
N ILE A 65 -6.40 -5.29 -0.53
CA ILE A 65 -6.04 -4.74 -1.85
C ILE A 65 -7.25 -4.88 -2.77
N THR A 66 -7.57 -3.84 -3.53
CA THR A 66 -8.69 -3.85 -4.46
C THR A 66 -8.24 -3.52 -5.88
N THR A 67 -9.17 -3.67 -6.84
CA THR A 67 -8.99 -3.22 -8.22
C THR A 67 -8.70 -1.73 -8.37
N HIS A 68 -8.84 -0.92 -7.31
CA HIS A 68 -8.63 0.52 -7.36
C HIS A 68 -7.62 1.04 -6.34
N ARG A 69 -7.51 0.42 -5.15
CA ARG A 69 -6.85 1.01 -3.98
C ARG A 69 -6.19 -0.07 -3.11
N VAL A 70 -5.26 0.36 -2.27
CA VAL A 70 -4.70 -0.43 -1.17
C VAL A 70 -5.16 0.20 0.14
N TYR A 71 -5.63 -0.62 1.08
CA TYR A 71 -6.03 -0.18 2.41
C TYR A 71 -5.02 -0.67 3.43
N THR A 72 -4.64 0.23 4.34
CA THR A 72 -3.77 -0.07 5.49
C THR A 72 -4.57 0.02 6.78
N ASP A 73 -4.09 -0.60 7.85
CA ASP A 73 -4.61 -0.44 9.21
C ASP A 73 -3.78 0.58 10.02
N LEU A 74 -3.04 1.43 9.31
CA LEU A 74 -2.19 2.47 9.85
C LEU A 74 -2.94 3.81 9.83
N ALA A 75 -2.76 4.62 10.87
CA ALA A 75 -3.09 6.03 10.82
C ALA A 75 -2.07 6.80 9.97
N ALA A 76 -2.47 7.94 9.40
CA ALA A 76 -1.58 8.81 8.63
C ALA A 76 -0.31 9.21 9.42
N ASP A 77 -0.44 9.55 10.70
CA ASP A 77 0.68 9.93 11.57
C ASP A 77 1.65 8.77 11.83
N GLU A 78 1.16 7.51 11.79
CA GLU A 78 2.01 6.32 11.96
C GLU A 78 2.85 6.07 10.70
N LEU A 79 2.30 6.27 9.50
CA LEU A 79 3.08 6.18 8.25
C LEU A 79 4.19 7.22 8.21
N GLU A 80 3.93 8.46 8.62
CA GLU A 80 4.94 9.54 8.61
C GLU A 80 6.11 9.28 9.57
N GLN A 81 5.96 8.33 10.51
CA GLN A 81 7.03 7.91 11.42
C GLN A 81 7.77 6.64 10.98
N LEU A 82 7.31 5.98 9.91
CA LEU A 82 8.00 4.82 9.37
C LEU A 82 9.39 5.21 8.85
N PRO A 83 10.38 4.32 8.98
CA PRO A 83 11.70 4.58 8.43
C PRO A 83 11.63 4.76 6.92
N GLU A 84 12.42 5.70 6.40
CA GLU A 84 12.55 5.91 4.96
C GLU A 84 13.11 4.65 4.28
N TYR A 85 12.40 4.18 3.25
CA TYR A 85 12.80 3.09 2.39
C TYR A 85 13.84 3.59 1.37
N ARG A 86 15.03 2.99 1.38
CA ARG A 86 16.18 3.36 0.54
C ARG A 86 16.67 2.22 -0.32
#